data_AF-A0A3D1ZGC8-F1
#
_entry.id   AF-A0A3D1ZGC8-F1
#
_cell.length_a   1.000
_cell.length_b   1.000
_cell.length_c   1.000
_cell.angle_alpha   90.00
_cell.angle_beta   90.00
_cell.angle_gamma   90.00
#
_symmetry.space_group_name_H-M   'P 1'
#
loop_
_entity.id
_entity.type
_entity.pdbx_description
1 polymer ?
#
loop_
_entity_poly.entity_id
_entity_poly.type
_entity_poly.pdbx_seq_one_letter_code
_entity_poly.pdbx_strand_id
1 'polypeptide(L)'
;MGINEHPRTKRLANLMGRYPVSWLRIDRGYIPAEWWVVRFDDGSSAFAKIGTTLDTSEWLRFKHRMYSQTTASWLPKLLGWDDDGDTPILALEDLSGAHWPPPWGRHHI
;
A
#
# COMPACT_ATOMS: atom_id res chain seq x y z
N MET A 1 20.45 -5.11 17.28
CA MET A 1 18.98 -5.15 17.40
C MET A 1 18.45 -5.25 15.99
N GLY A 2 18.16 -6.47 15.52
CA GLY A 2 17.77 -6.69 14.14
C GLY A 2 16.44 -5.98 13.89
N ILE A 3 16.45 -4.95 13.05
CA ILE A 3 15.23 -4.54 12.35
C ILE A 3 14.76 -5.80 11.64
N ASN A 4 13.70 -6.43 12.14
CA ASN A 4 13.04 -7.52 11.43
C ASN A 4 12.57 -6.91 10.11
N GLU A 5 13.37 -7.10 9.06
CA GLU A 5 13.07 -6.63 7.72
C GLU A 5 11.74 -7.27 7.32
N HIS A 6 10.76 -6.43 6.95
CA HIS A 6 9.46 -6.96 6.53
C HIS A 6 9.69 -7.89 5.33
N PRO A 7 9.03 -9.07 5.24
CA PRO A 7 9.31 -10.06 4.19
C PRO A 7 9.20 -9.52 2.76
N ARG A 8 8.46 -8.41 2.56
CA ARG A 8 8.27 -7.76 1.26
C ARG A 8 9.18 -6.58 0.97
N THR A 9 10.15 -6.30 1.82
CA THR A 9 11.04 -5.13 1.68
C THR A 9 11.75 -5.11 0.33
N LYS A 10 12.36 -6.24 -0.09
CA LYS A 10 13.04 -6.34 -1.39
C LYS A 10 12.10 -6.12 -2.58
N ARG A 11 10.91 -6.72 -2.55
CA ARG A 11 9.91 -6.57 -3.62
C ARG A 11 9.45 -5.13 -3.75
N LEU A 12 9.10 -4.49 -2.62
CA LEU A 12 8.66 -3.10 -2.63
C LEU A 12 9.81 -2.13 -2.98
N ALA A 13 11.04 -2.43 -2.56
CA ALA A 13 12.22 -1.65 -2.94
C ALA A 13 12.43 -1.66 -4.46
N ASN A 14 12.37 -2.85 -5.07
CA ASN A 14 12.48 -3.01 -6.53
C ASN A 14 11.33 -2.30 -7.26
N LEU A 15 10.10 -2.42 -6.76
CA LEU A 15 8.92 -1.78 -7.35
C LEU A 15 9.02 -0.24 -7.32
N MET A 16 9.52 0.32 -6.23
CA MET A 16 9.49 1.77 -5.97
C MET A 16 10.80 2.48 -6.32
N GLY A 17 11.88 1.72 -6.60
CA GLY A 17 13.22 2.21 -6.88
C GLY A 17 13.91 2.89 -5.68
N ARG A 18 13.43 2.61 -4.46
CA ARG A 18 13.85 3.27 -3.20
C ARG A 18 13.60 2.34 -2.02
N TYR A 19 14.40 2.40 -0.96
CA TYR A 19 14.38 1.35 0.06
C TYR A 19 13.37 1.63 1.18
N PRO A 20 12.47 0.68 1.54
CA PRO A 20 11.59 0.82 2.70
C PRO A 20 12.37 0.87 4.01
N VAL A 21 12.16 1.92 4.82
CA VAL A 21 12.83 2.08 6.13
C VAL A 21 11.88 1.89 7.30
N SER A 22 10.56 1.93 7.08
CA SER A 22 9.56 1.73 8.12
C SER A 22 8.25 1.17 7.54
N TRP A 23 7.65 0.22 8.26
CA TRP A 23 6.36 -0.39 7.93
C TRP A 23 5.42 -0.22 9.11
N LEU A 24 4.34 0.53 8.92
CA LEU A 24 3.26 0.69 9.90
C LEU A 24 2.06 -0.14 9.47
N ARG A 25 1.70 -1.14 10.29
CA ARG A 25 0.52 -1.97 10.03
C ARG A 25 -0.75 -1.18 10.27
N ILE A 26 -1.66 -1.20 9.29
CA ILE A 26 -3.02 -0.69 9.46
C ILE A 26 -3.93 -1.87 9.78
N ASP A 27 -4.28 -2.00 11.06
CA ASP A 27 -5.14 -3.07 11.56
C ASP A 27 -6.62 -2.65 11.55
N ARG A 28 -7.07 -2.24 10.37
CA ARG A 28 -8.44 -1.78 10.13
C ARG A 28 -8.89 -2.36 8.80
N GLY A 29 -9.92 -3.19 8.80
CA GLY A 29 -10.45 -3.81 7.59
C GLY A 29 -11.32 -5.02 7.90
N TYR A 30 -12.30 -5.30 7.03
CA TYR A 30 -13.22 -6.43 7.16
C TYR A 30 -12.79 -7.66 6.35
N ILE A 31 -11.64 -7.59 5.69
CA ILE A 31 -11.15 -8.63 4.77
C ILE A 31 -9.73 -9.06 5.16
N PRO A 32 -9.34 -10.33 4.91
CA PRO A 32 -8.00 -10.84 5.16
C PRO A 32 -7.03 -10.34 4.08
N ALA A 33 -6.74 -9.04 4.13
CA ALA A 33 -5.73 -8.37 3.32
C ALA A 33 -4.85 -7.53 4.26
N GLU A 34 -3.59 -7.41 3.92
CA GLU A 34 -2.65 -6.64 4.73
C GLU A 34 -2.49 -5.24 4.19
N TRP A 35 -2.68 -4.24 5.03
CA TRP A 35 -2.53 -2.84 4.65
C TRP A 35 -1.43 -2.19 5.48
N TRP A 36 -0.57 -1.45 4.79
CA TRP A 36 0.64 -0.88 5.37
C TRP A 36 0.82 0.56 4.91
N VAL A 37 1.23 1.43 5.81
CA VAL A 37 1.89 2.69 5.44
C VAL A 37 3.39 2.43 5.48
N VAL A 38 4.05 2.59 4.34
CA VAL A 38 5.48 2.34 4.19
C VAL A 38 6.20 3.65 3.95
N ARG A 39 7.24 3.93 4.74
CA ARG A 39 8.14 5.07 4.55
C ARG A 39 9.43 4.60 3.90
N PHE A 40 9.97 5.41 2.99
CA PHE A 40 11.19 5.12 2.26
C PHE A 40 12.35 6.00 2.72
N ASP A 41 13.56 5.63 2.33
CA ASP A 41 14.82 6.31 2.65
C ASP A 41 14.91 7.74 2.09
N ASP A 42 14.23 8.02 0.98
CA ASP A 42 14.11 9.37 0.39
C ASP A 42 13.08 10.27 1.10
N GLY A 43 12.45 9.77 2.17
CA GLY A 43 11.43 10.50 2.95
C GLY A 43 10.02 10.42 2.38
N SER A 44 9.82 9.82 1.20
CA SER A 44 8.50 9.54 0.63
C SER A 44 7.77 8.43 1.36
N SER A 45 6.47 8.27 1.08
CA SER A 45 5.67 7.17 1.61
C SER A 45 4.64 6.64 0.61
N ALA A 46 4.21 5.40 0.84
CA ALA A 46 3.18 4.72 0.06
C ALA A 46 2.22 3.96 0.97
N PHE A 47 0.96 3.88 0.55
CA PHE A 47 -0.01 2.96 1.13
C PHE A 47 -0.01 1.65 0.33
N ALA A 48 0.56 0.60 0.93
CA ALA A 48 0.68 -0.71 0.30
C ALA A 48 -0.46 -1.64 0.75
N LYS A 49 -1.18 -2.18 -0.23
CA LYS A 49 -2.15 -3.27 -0.04
C LYS A 49 -1.55 -4.56 -0.53
N ILE A 50 -1.74 -5.60 0.27
CA ILE A 50 -1.15 -6.91 0.05
C ILE A 50 -2.26 -7.96 0.10
N GLY A 51 -2.37 -8.77 -0.96
CA GLY A 51 -3.20 -9.96 -0.98
C GLY A 51 -2.53 -11.08 -0.18
N THR A 52 -3.29 -11.72 0.70
CA THR A 52 -2.81 -12.85 1.53
C THR A 52 -3.69 -14.09 1.44
N THR A 53 -4.78 -14.02 0.70
CA THR A 53 -5.59 -15.17 0.31
C THR A 53 -5.84 -15.12 -1.19
N LEU A 54 -6.21 -16.25 -1.80
CA LEU A 54 -6.56 -16.29 -3.22
C LEU A 54 -7.60 -15.21 -3.57
N ASP A 55 -8.66 -15.12 -2.77
CA ASP A 55 -9.73 -14.14 -2.97
C ASP A 55 -9.19 -12.71 -2.87
N THR A 56 -8.45 -12.36 -1.81
CA THR A 56 -7.96 -10.99 -1.66
C THR A 56 -6.91 -10.62 -2.71
N SER A 57 -6.13 -11.58 -3.19
CA SER A 57 -5.24 -11.43 -4.34
C SER A 57 -6.01 -11.12 -5.62
N GLU A 58 -7.09 -11.85 -5.93
CA GLU A 58 -7.95 -11.56 -7.08
C GLU A 58 -8.64 -10.19 -6.98
N TRP A 59 -9.14 -9.83 -5.80
CA TRP A 59 -9.69 -8.50 -5.55
C TRP A 59 -8.66 -7.40 -5.78
N LEU A 60 -7.40 -7.61 -5.39
CA LEU A 60 -6.31 -6.66 -5.65
C LEU A 60 -6.00 -6.55 -7.15
N ARG A 61 -5.98 -7.67 -7.89
CA ARG A 61 -5.82 -7.66 -9.36
C ARG A 61 -6.93 -6.88 -10.05
N PHE A 62 -8.16 -7.04 -9.59
CA PHE A 62 -9.29 -6.25 -10.08
C PHE A 62 -9.11 -4.76 -9.78
N LYS A 63 -8.72 -4.41 -8.55
CA LYS A 63 -8.43 -3.00 -8.18
C LYS A 63 -7.32 -2.42 -9.04
N HIS A 64 -6.24 -3.16 -9.27
CA HIS A 64 -5.16 -2.70 -10.15
C HIS A 64 -5.68 -2.39 -11.55
N ARG A 65 -6.52 -3.25 -12.15
CA ARG A 65 -7.14 -2.97 -13.47
C ARG A 65 -7.95 -1.68 -13.48
N MET A 66 -8.68 -1.37 -12.41
CA MET A 66 -9.42 -0.12 -12.29
C MET A 66 -8.49 1.10 -12.23
N TYR A 67 -7.43 1.03 -11.41
CA TYR A 67 -6.44 2.10 -11.28
C TYR A 67 -5.59 2.30 -12.55
N SER A 68 -5.28 1.22 -13.29
CA SER A 68 -4.50 1.34 -14.53
C SER A 68 -5.28 1.94 -15.70
N GLN A 69 -6.61 1.91 -15.62
CA GLN A 69 -7.51 2.45 -16.65
C GLN A 69 -8.11 3.81 -16.27
N THR A 70 -7.96 4.24 -15.02
CA THR A 70 -8.60 5.46 -14.50
C THR A 70 -7.55 6.39 -13.93
N THR A 71 -7.47 7.60 -14.45
CA THR A 71 -6.71 8.70 -13.85
C THR A 71 -7.67 9.83 -13.54
N ALA A 72 -7.71 10.25 -12.27
CA ALA A 72 -8.56 11.35 -11.82
C ALA A 72 -7.89 12.07 -10.64
N SER A 73 -8.17 13.36 -10.48
CA SER A 73 -7.58 14.19 -9.41
C SER A 73 -8.05 13.81 -8.01
N TRP A 74 -9.20 13.13 -7.90
CA TRP A 74 -9.78 12.66 -6.64
C TRP A 74 -9.39 11.21 -6.31
N LEU A 75 -8.68 10.52 -7.21
CA LEU A 75 -8.22 9.15 -7.00
C LEU A 75 -6.78 9.17 -6.47
N PRO A 76 -6.42 8.35 -5.46
CA PRO A 76 -5.03 8.19 -5.05
C PRO A 76 -4.17 7.80 -6.25
N LYS A 77 -2.95 8.33 -6.35
CA LYS A 77 -2.06 7.93 -7.44
C LYS A 77 -1.66 6.45 -7.31
N LEU A 78 -1.68 5.73 -8.42
CA LEU A 78 -1.06 4.42 -8.52
C LEU A 78 0.47 4.62 -8.57
N LEU A 79 1.17 4.18 -7.53
CA LEU A 79 2.62 4.31 -7.44
C LEU A 79 3.34 3.07 -7.97
N GLY A 80 2.72 1.90 -7.81
CA GLY A 80 3.29 0.65 -8.29
C GLY A 80 2.36 -0.54 -8.14
N TRP A 81 2.63 -1.56 -8.93
CA TRP A 81 1.98 -2.87 -8.91
C TRP A 81 3.02 -3.97 -9.09
N ASP A 82 2.98 -4.97 -8.22
CA ASP A 82 3.80 -6.17 -8.33
C ASP A 82 2.93 -7.40 -8.05
N ASP A 83 2.89 -8.35 -8.98
CA ASP A 83 2.11 -9.58 -8.87
C ASP A 83 3.02 -10.78 -9.13
N ASP A 84 3.36 -11.49 -8.06
CA ASP A 84 4.17 -12.70 -8.11
C ASP A 84 3.31 -13.98 -8.25
N GLY A 85 2.00 -13.82 -8.50
CA GLY A 85 1.04 -14.91 -8.64
C GLY A 85 0.39 -15.33 -7.33
N ASP A 86 1.09 -15.22 -6.20
CA ASP A 86 0.59 -15.65 -4.89
C ASP A 86 0.10 -14.44 -4.07
N THR A 87 0.96 -13.45 -3.92
CA THR A 87 0.76 -12.34 -3.01
C THR A 87 1.02 -10.98 -3.68
N PRO A 88 0.06 -10.46 -4.44
CA PRO A 88 0.22 -9.19 -5.14
C PRO A 88 0.34 -8.03 -4.15
N ILE A 89 1.06 -7.00 -4.58
CA ILE A 89 1.28 -5.73 -3.89
C ILE A 89 0.74 -4.61 -4.78
N LEU A 90 -0.22 -3.84 -4.26
CA LEU A 90 -0.71 -2.60 -4.85
C LEU A 90 -0.23 -1.43 -4.01
N ALA A 91 0.68 -0.61 -4.54
CA ALA A 91 1.19 0.58 -3.89
C ALA A 91 0.46 1.84 -4.41
N LEU A 92 -0.18 2.56 -3.50
CA LEU A 92 -0.92 3.79 -3.76
C LEU A 92 -0.31 4.97 -3.00
N GLU A 93 -0.67 6.18 -3.41
CA GLU A 93 -0.38 7.42 -2.69
C GLU A 93 -0.79 7.30 -1.21
N ASP A 94 0.14 7.66 -0.32
CA ASP A 94 -0.12 7.75 1.11
C ASP A 94 -0.84 9.08 1.41
N LEU A 95 -2.09 8.97 1.86
CA LEU A 95 -2.93 10.11 2.24
C LEU A 95 -3.08 10.27 3.76
N SER A 96 -2.28 9.55 4.56
CA SER A 96 -2.34 9.61 6.03
C SER A 96 -2.07 11.01 6.58
N GLY A 97 -1.22 11.79 5.90
CA GLY A 97 -0.91 13.19 6.22
C GLY A 97 -1.81 14.23 5.54
N ALA A 98 -2.79 13.80 4.74
CA ALA A 98 -3.66 14.73 4.01
C ALA A 98 -4.63 15.48 4.95
N HIS A 99 -5.21 16.57 4.46
CA HIS A 99 -6.29 17.27 5.16
C HIS A 99 -7.60 16.51 4.97
N TRP A 100 -8.16 16.01 6.07
CA TRP A 100 -9.45 15.36 6.11
C TRP A 100 -10.45 16.25 6.84
N PRO A 101 -11.51 16.73 6.17
CA PRO A 101 -12.49 17.59 6.81
C PRO A 101 -13.32 16.81 7.84
N PRO A 102 -13.92 17.49 8.83
CA PRO A 102 -14.82 16.85 9.80
C PRO A 102 -15.91 15.98 9.10
N PRO A 103 -16.27 14.82 9.68
CA PRO A 103 -15.86 14.30 11.01
C PRO A 103 -14.54 13.49 11.00
N TRP A 104 -13.79 13.49 9.90
CA TRP A 104 -12.61 12.65 9.73
C TRP A 104 -11.38 13.26 10.41
N GLY A 105 -11.05 12.80 11.63
CA GLY A 105 -9.83 13.17 12.36
C GLY A 105 -8.76 12.07 12.33
N ARG A 106 -7.57 12.33 12.90
CA ARG A 106 -6.44 11.35 12.98
C ARG A 106 -6.81 9.98 13.56
N HIS A 107 -7.89 9.87 14.32
CA HIS A 107 -8.36 8.59 14.85
C HIS A 107 -9.06 7.70 13.80
N HIS A 108 -9.50 8.29 12.68
CA HIS A 108 -10.19 7.62 11.57
C HIS A 108 -9.24 7.23 10.43
N ILE A 109 -7.99 7.70 10.47
CA ILE A 109 -6.98 7.55 9.42
C ILE A 109 -5.95 6.51 9.88
#